data_AF-A0AAV3YR49-F1
#
_entry.id   AF-A0AAV3YR49-F1
#
_cell.length_a   1.000
_cell.length_b   1.000
_cell.length_c   1.000
_cell.angle_alpha   90.00
_cell.angle_beta   90.00
_cell.angle_gamma   90.00
#
_symmetry.space_group_name_H-M   'P 1'
#
loop_
_entity.id
_entity.type
_entity.pdbx_description
1 polymer ?
#
loop_
_entity_poly.entity_id
_entity_poly.type
_entity_poly.pdbx_seq_one_letter_code
_entity_poly.pdbx_strand_id
1 'polypeptide(L)'
;MVKGFGEPQEETLRLFAFQCNHINKKGMTPLMLAAKRCHTKAVRILLDLGADPNSVTYESGEPHTALSYVLKEIDRNYENFDVACAEELITHNSVTSLPRCCPYFFNMIEYDQRRLVQLMVTHGMVPLCENTQTISRISYLSSLRLHDIQGKLSPLAFALVSNKIAIAQYLTENWFLTPADLVGSMELRHLGSLLERQSQADSLRFMDENLSQPMSLLKLSFVAVSAQLGGVEGREERVRQTKLTDYFKKMLLFEDNNSPTDFTD
;
A
#
# COMPACT_ATOMS: atom_id res chain seq x y z
N MET A 1 -27.21 -19.70 38.60
CA MET A 1 -26.10 -18.83 39.04
C MET A 1 -24.89 -19.11 38.17
N VAL A 2 -24.64 -18.23 37.21
CA VAL A 2 -23.50 -18.30 36.29
C VAL A 2 -22.27 -17.89 37.09
N LYS A 3 -21.35 -18.82 37.35
CA LYS A 3 -20.03 -18.49 37.92
C LYS A 3 -19.24 -17.79 36.82
N GLY A 4 -18.83 -16.55 37.11
CA GLY A 4 -18.04 -15.73 36.20
C GLY A 4 -16.78 -16.47 35.75
N PHE A 5 -16.61 -16.56 34.44
CA PHE A 5 -15.30 -16.77 33.84
C PHE A 5 -14.47 -15.54 34.21
N GLY A 6 -13.59 -15.70 35.20
CA GLY A 6 -12.61 -14.68 35.54
C GLY A 6 -11.77 -14.37 34.29
N GLU A 7 -11.50 -13.08 34.06
CA GLU A 7 -10.63 -12.63 32.99
C GLU A 7 -9.31 -13.43 33.02
N PRO A 8 -8.80 -13.87 31.86
CA PRO A 8 -7.57 -14.65 31.82
C PRO A 8 -6.45 -13.84 32.47
N GLN A 9 -5.80 -14.43 33.48
CA GLN A 9 -4.68 -13.82 34.20
C GLN A 9 -3.59 -13.41 33.19
N GLU A 10 -2.95 -12.26 33.42
CA GLU A 10 -1.95 -11.66 32.50
C GLU A 10 -0.85 -12.65 32.06
N GLU A 11 -0.48 -13.59 32.92
CA GLU A 11 0.49 -14.66 32.64
C GLU A 11 -0.04 -15.71 31.64
N THR A 12 -1.35 -16.01 31.67
CA THR A 12 -1.99 -16.91 30.71
C THR A 12 -2.07 -16.25 29.34
N LEU A 13 -2.45 -14.97 29.28
CA LEU A 13 -2.42 -14.17 28.05
C LEU A 13 -1.00 -14.08 27.47
N ARG A 14 0.02 -13.84 28.30
CA ARG A 14 1.44 -13.84 27.88
C ARG A 14 1.89 -15.20 27.35
N LEU A 15 1.46 -16.31 27.95
CA LEU A 15 1.81 -17.65 27.47
C LEU A 15 1.17 -17.96 26.11
N PHE A 16 -0.08 -17.54 25.91
CA PHE A 16 -0.76 -17.67 24.61
C PHE A 16 -0.14 -16.76 23.54
N ALA A 17 0.19 -15.51 23.89
CA ALA A 17 0.89 -14.57 23.01
C ALA A 17 2.30 -15.06 22.61
N PHE A 18 3.00 -15.74 23.52
CA PHE A 18 4.28 -16.36 23.20
C PHE A 18 4.13 -17.52 22.19
N GLN A 19 3.06 -18.31 22.32
CA GLN A 19 2.83 -19.46 21.44
C GLN A 19 2.40 -19.08 20.02
N CYS A 20 1.65 -17.99 19.84
CA CYS A 20 1.14 -17.60 18.53
C CYS A 20 2.22 -17.08 17.57
N ASN A 21 3.43 -16.82 18.06
CA ASN A 21 4.59 -16.40 17.27
C ASN A 21 5.59 -17.54 16.99
N HIS A 22 5.33 -18.77 17.45
CA HIS A 22 6.18 -19.91 17.11
C HIS A 22 6.19 -20.20 15.61
N ILE A 23 7.36 -20.50 15.08
CA ILE A 23 7.54 -20.82 13.66
C ILE A 23 7.57 -22.33 13.42
N ASN A 24 7.02 -22.77 12.29
CA ASN A 24 7.16 -24.13 11.82
C ASN A 24 8.54 -24.38 11.15
N LYS A 25 8.77 -25.58 10.62
CA LYS A 25 10.02 -25.95 9.91
C LYS A 25 10.32 -25.10 8.67
N LYS A 26 9.34 -24.34 8.16
CA LYS A 26 9.45 -23.41 7.04
C LYS A 26 9.56 -21.94 7.50
N GLY A 27 9.77 -21.71 8.79
CA GLY A 27 9.82 -20.35 9.36
C GLY A 27 8.47 -19.63 9.45
N MET A 28 7.35 -20.32 9.18
CA MET A 28 6.03 -19.67 9.16
C MET A 28 5.37 -19.66 10.54
N THR A 29 4.82 -18.52 10.95
CA THR A 29 3.97 -18.40 12.14
C THR A 29 2.54 -18.91 11.88
N PRO A 30 1.75 -19.25 12.93
CA PRO A 30 0.32 -19.49 12.82
C PRO A 30 -0.42 -18.40 12.03
N LEU A 31 -0.07 -17.14 12.26
CA LEU A 31 -0.68 -15.99 11.57
C LEU A 31 -0.41 -16.03 10.06
N MET A 32 0.83 -16.31 9.64
CA MET A 32 1.16 -16.48 8.22
C MET A 32 0.40 -17.65 7.57
N LEU A 33 0.20 -18.75 8.30
CA LEU A 33 -0.55 -19.91 7.80
C LEU A 33 -2.04 -19.60 7.64
N ALA A 34 -2.63 -18.83 8.56
CA ALA A 34 -4.01 -18.35 8.47
C ALA A 34 -4.18 -17.35 7.31
N ALA A 35 -3.26 -16.39 7.19
CA ALA A 35 -3.22 -15.40 6.13
C ALA A 35 -3.07 -16.01 4.74
N LYS A 36 -2.17 -17.00 4.57
CA LYS A 36 -1.99 -17.74 3.31
C LYS A 36 -3.24 -18.50 2.85
N ARG A 37 -4.17 -18.81 3.76
CA ARG A 37 -5.46 -19.42 3.44
C ARG A 37 -6.60 -18.41 3.45
N CYS A 38 -6.32 -17.13 3.72
CA CYS A 38 -7.31 -16.07 3.84
C CYS A 38 -8.40 -16.40 4.87
N HIS A 39 -8.03 -17.08 5.95
CA HIS A 39 -8.95 -17.43 7.03
C HIS A 39 -9.14 -16.23 7.97
N THR A 40 -9.92 -15.23 7.57
CA THR A 40 -10.12 -13.94 8.27
C THR A 40 -10.41 -14.12 9.76
N LYS A 41 -11.30 -15.05 10.13
CA LYS A 41 -11.62 -15.34 11.55
C LYS A 41 -10.41 -15.83 12.34
N ALA A 42 -9.59 -16.69 11.75
CA ALA A 42 -8.38 -17.19 12.41
C ALA A 42 -7.32 -16.10 12.51
N VAL A 43 -7.19 -15.24 11.49
CA VAL A 43 -6.31 -14.06 11.53
C VAL A 43 -6.71 -13.14 12.68
N ARG A 44 -8.00 -12.77 12.78
CA ARG A 44 -8.49 -11.92 13.87
C ARG A 44 -8.21 -12.51 15.25
N ILE A 45 -8.55 -13.78 15.48
CA ILE A 45 -8.27 -14.45 16.76
C ILE A 45 -6.77 -14.45 17.09
N LEU A 46 -5.90 -14.70 16.10
CA LEU A 46 -4.46 -14.73 16.34
C LEU A 46 -3.91 -13.33 16.66
N LEU A 47 -4.39 -12.29 15.97
CA LEU A 47 -4.04 -10.90 16.26
C LEU A 47 -4.53 -10.47 17.65
N ASP A 48 -5.77 -10.83 18.02
CA ASP A 48 -6.35 -10.59 19.36
C ASP A 48 -5.54 -11.27 20.48
N LEU A 49 -4.91 -12.41 20.17
CA LEU A 49 -4.01 -13.14 21.09
C LEU A 49 -2.58 -12.57 21.13
N GLY A 50 -2.27 -11.52 20.37
CA GLY A 50 -0.95 -10.88 20.36
C GLY A 50 0.04 -11.49 19.36
N ALA A 51 -0.46 -12.15 18.30
CA ALA A 51 0.41 -12.56 17.20
C ALA A 51 1.02 -11.33 16.52
N ASP A 52 2.33 -11.37 16.28
CA ASP A 52 3.06 -10.31 15.61
C ASP A 52 2.77 -10.36 14.10
N PRO A 53 2.07 -9.35 13.54
CA PRO A 53 1.77 -9.28 12.11
C PRO A 53 3.00 -9.09 11.23
N ASN A 54 4.10 -8.63 11.82
CA ASN A 54 5.32 -8.23 11.14
C ASN A 54 6.43 -9.28 11.22
N SER A 55 6.14 -10.44 11.82
CA SER A 55 7.02 -11.59 11.75
C SER A 55 7.35 -11.91 10.29
N VAL A 56 8.62 -12.20 10.02
CA VAL A 56 9.15 -12.42 8.66
C VAL A 56 9.62 -13.86 8.51
N THR A 57 9.21 -14.50 7.41
CA THR A 57 9.84 -15.73 6.91
C THR A 57 10.52 -15.45 5.57
N TYR A 58 11.45 -16.32 5.17
CA TYR A 58 12.13 -16.23 3.88
C TYR A 58 11.72 -17.40 3.00
N GLU A 59 11.06 -17.12 1.89
CA GLU A 59 10.70 -18.09 0.86
C GLU A 59 11.38 -17.66 -0.44
N SER A 60 12.20 -18.54 -1.02
CA SER A 60 13.03 -18.24 -2.20
C SER A 60 13.99 -17.05 -2.04
N GLY A 61 14.45 -16.78 -0.82
CA GLY A 61 15.36 -15.66 -0.52
C GLY A 61 14.67 -14.32 -0.33
N GLU A 62 13.35 -14.27 -0.40
CA GLU A 62 12.57 -13.03 -0.26
C GLU A 62 11.76 -13.02 1.05
N PRO A 63 11.69 -11.88 1.74
CA PRO A 63 10.93 -11.75 2.99
C PRO A 63 9.43 -11.81 2.72
N HIS A 64 8.70 -12.52 3.59
CA HIS A 64 7.25 -12.64 3.59
C HIS A 64 6.70 -12.42 5.00
N THR A 65 5.65 -11.60 5.08
CA THR A 65 4.80 -11.43 6.26
C THR A 65 3.41 -12.03 6.00
N ALA A 66 2.56 -12.04 7.03
CA ALA A 66 1.16 -12.40 6.88
C ALA A 66 0.46 -11.58 5.78
N LEU A 67 0.64 -10.25 5.75
CA LEU A 67 0.04 -9.38 4.73
C LEU A 67 0.49 -9.77 3.32
N SER A 68 1.80 -9.99 3.10
CA SER A 68 2.31 -10.36 1.78
C SER A 68 1.73 -11.67 1.22
N TYR A 69 1.35 -12.62 2.10
CA TYR A 69 0.67 -13.84 1.69
C TYR A 69 -0.77 -13.57 1.27
N VAL A 70 -1.50 -12.71 1.99
CA VAL A 70 -2.86 -12.31 1.59
C VAL A 70 -2.82 -11.62 0.22
N LEU A 71 -1.93 -10.63 0.04
CA LEU A 71 -1.82 -9.89 -1.21
C LEU A 71 -1.48 -10.79 -2.41
N LYS A 72 -0.62 -11.78 -2.20
CA LYS A 72 -0.29 -12.79 -3.22
C LYS A 72 -1.46 -13.69 -3.59
N GLU A 73 -2.36 -13.98 -2.64
CA GLU A 73 -3.56 -14.78 -2.93
C GLU A 73 -4.68 -13.93 -3.56
N ILE A 74 -4.80 -12.64 -3.20
CA ILE A 74 -5.66 -11.66 -3.91
C ILE A 74 -5.32 -11.68 -5.40
N ASP A 75 -4.04 -11.57 -5.70
CA ASP A 75 -3.49 -11.55 -7.05
C ASP A 75 -3.89 -12.79 -7.87
N ARG A 76 -3.88 -13.97 -7.24
CA ARG A 76 -4.22 -15.25 -7.89
C ARG A 76 -5.71 -15.43 -8.16
N ASN A 77 -6.59 -14.72 -7.44
CA ASN A 77 -8.01 -15.03 -7.41
C ASN A 77 -8.88 -13.75 -7.32
N TYR A 78 -8.66 -12.82 -8.25
CA TYR A 78 -9.22 -11.46 -8.23
C TYR A 78 -10.75 -11.38 -8.32
N GLU A 79 -11.45 -12.38 -8.88
CA GLU A 79 -12.91 -12.32 -9.10
C GLU A 79 -13.75 -12.62 -7.85
N ASN A 80 -13.18 -13.19 -6.78
CA ASN A 80 -13.94 -13.66 -5.60
C ASN A 80 -13.19 -13.48 -4.26
N PHE A 81 -12.30 -12.49 -4.17
CA PHE A 81 -11.47 -12.34 -2.98
C PHE A 81 -12.10 -11.46 -1.90
N ASP A 82 -12.22 -12.01 -0.68
CA ASP A 82 -12.59 -11.26 0.52
C ASP A 82 -11.39 -10.44 1.03
N VAL A 83 -11.43 -9.13 0.77
CA VAL A 83 -10.39 -8.18 1.20
C VAL A 83 -10.31 -8.06 2.72
N ALA A 84 -11.31 -8.52 3.48
CA ALA A 84 -11.35 -8.40 4.93
C ALA A 84 -10.10 -8.97 5.60
N CYS A 85 -9.53 -10.06 5.09
CA CYS A 85 -8.31 -10.62 5.66
C CYS A 85 -7.10 -9.66 5.58
N ALA A 86 -7.00 -8.87 4.50
CA ALA A 86 -5.96 -7.85 4.38
C ALA A 86 -6.26 -6.65 5.28
N GLU A 87 -7.53 -6.24 5.37
CA GLU A 87 -7.95 -5.14 6.23
C GLU A 87 -7.62 -5.40 7.71
N GLU A 88 -7.94 -6.59 8.22
CA GLU A 88 -7.61 -6.99 9.60
C GLU A 88 -6.10 -6.91 9.87
N LEU A 89 -5.28 -7.36 8.91
CA LEU A 89 -3.83 -7.30 9.07
C LEU A 89 -3.32 -5.86 9.09
N ILE A 90 -3.78 -5.02 8.15
CA ILE A 90 -3.34 -3.63 8.04
C ILE A 90 -3.75 -2.83 9.29
N THR A 91 -5.00 -2.99 9.74
CA THR A 91 -5.53 -2.31 10.94
C THR A 91 -4.83 -2.73 12.24
N HIS A 92 -4.22 -3.91 12.28
CA HIS A 92 -3.34 -4.35 13.37
C HIS A 92 -1.85 -3.98 13.15
N ASN A 93 -1.55 -2.93 12.36
CA ASN A 93 -0.21 -2.42 12.10
C ASN A 93 0.73 -3.39 11.36
N SER A 94 0.19 -4.15 10.40
CA SER A 94 1.05 -4.85 9.43
C SER A 94 1.84 -3.86 8.59
N VAL A 95 3.13 -4.10 8.40
CA VAL A 95 3.99 -3.31 7.51
C VAL A 95 3.51 -3.45 6.07
N THR A 96 2.98 -2.36 5.54
CA THR A 96 2.43 -2.23 4.16
C THR A 96 3.50 -1.96 3.12
N SER A 97 4.69 -1.53 3.57
CA SER A 97 5.73 -0.97 2.72
C SER A 97 6.80 -2.00 2.30
N LEU A 98 6.66 -3.28 2.65
CA LEU A 98 7.61 -4.30 2.18
C LEU A 98 7.77 -4.25 0.65
N PRO A 99 8.98 -4.40 0.09
CA PRO A 99 9.20 -4.32 -1.37
C PRO A 99 8.25 -5.21 -2.17
N ARG A 100 7.88 -6.36 -1.60
CA ARG A 100 6.93 -7.31 -2.20
C ARG A 100 5.48 -6.83 -2.19
N CYS A 101 5.10 -5.93 -1.30
CA CYS A 101 3.76 -5.32 -1.26
C CYS A 101 3.58 -4.25 -2.33
N CYS A 102 4.68 -3.60 -2.77
CA CYS A 102 4.63 -2.49 -3.71
C CYS A 102 3.92 -2.83 -5.03
N PRO A 103 4.20 -3.96 -5.71
CA PRO A 103 3.50 -4.29 -6.94
C PRO A 103 2.01 -4.60 -6.75
N TYR A 104 1.62 -5.21 -5.62
CA TYR A 104 0.22 -5.51 -5.34
C TYR A 104 -0.61 -4.23 -5.16
N PHE A 105 0.00 -3.12 -4.76
CA PHE A 105 -0.67 -1.83 -4.71
C PHE A 105 -1.11 -1.34 -6.10
N PHE A 106 -0.32 -1.59 -7.15
CA PHE A 106 -0.73 -1.28 -8.52
C PHE A 106 -1.95 -2.13 -8.94
N ASN A 107 -1.98 -3.41 -8.56
CA ASN A 107 -3.17 -4.25 -8.80
C ASN A 107 -4.40 -3.73 -8.05
N MET A 108 -4.25 -3.29 -6.79
CA MET A 108 -5.35 -2.67 -6.04
C MET A 108 -5.91 -1.45 -6.76
N ILE A 109 -5.06 -0.64 -7.39
CA ILE A 109 -5.49 0.50 -8.21
C ILE A 109 -6.25 0.00 -9.43
N GLU A 110 -5.71 -0.94 -10.21
CA GLU A 110 -6.33 -1.47 -11.44
C GLU A 110 -7.72 -2.05 -11.20
N TYR A 111 -7.90 -2.76 -10.09
CA TYR A 111 -9.19 -3.36 -9.70
C TYR A 111 -10.09 -2.42 -8.89
N ASP A 112 -9.74 -1.14 -8.77
CA ASP A 112 -10.49 -0.12 -8.02
C ASP A 112 -10.79 -0.53 -6.56
N GLN A 113 -9.84 -1.20 -5.90
CA GLN A 113 -9.91 -1.62 -4.50
C GLN A 113 -9.63 -0.42 -3.57
N ARG A 114 -10.45 0.63 -3.68
CA ARG A 114 -10.32 1.92 -2.99
C ARG A 114 -10.03 1.79 -1.50
N ARG A 115 -10.74 0.90 -0.83
CA ARG A 115 -10.56 0.66 0.62
C ARG A 115 -9.16 0.15 0.96
N LEU A 116 -8.64 -0.80 0.20
CA LEU A 116 -7.27 -1.30 0.39
C LEU A 116 -6.23 -0.27 -0.02
N VAL A 117 -6.47 0.49 -1.09
CA VAL A 117 -5.60 1.62 -1.46
C VAL A 117 -5.50 2.61 -0.30
N GLN A 118 -6.64 3.01 0.26
CA GLN A 118 -6.70 3.92 1.40
C GLN A 118 -5.96 3.35 2.61
N LEU A 119 -6.23 2.10 2.98
CA LEU A 119 -5.60 1.43 4.12
C LEU A 119 -4.09 1.33 3.95
N MET A 120 -3.60 0.92 2.78
CA MET A 120 -2.17 0.84 2.49
C MET A 120 -1.50 2.20 2.63
N VAL A 121 -2.09 3.25 2.03
CA VAL A 121 -1.56 4.62 2.10
C VAL A 121 -1.53 5.13 3.54
N THR A 122 -2.63 4.99 4.28
CA THR A 122 -2.75 5.48 5.68
C THR A 122 -1.95 4.70 6.71
N HIS A 123 -1.47 3.50 6.36
CA HIS A 123 -0.65 2.65 7.23
C HIS A 123 0.80 2.56 6.70
N GLY A 124 1.29 3.66 6.16
CA GLY A 124 2.71 3.87 5.90
C GLY A 124 3.27 3.31 4.60
N MET A 125 2.41 2.98 3.63
CA MET A 125 2.88 2.81 2.26
C MET A 125 3.38 4.16 1.74
N VAL A 126 4.39 4.15 0.88
CA VAL A 126 5.01 5.37 0.33
C VAL A 126 4.90 5.39 -1.18
N PRO A 127 4.79 6.56 -1.81
CA PRO A 127 4.70 6.66 -3.26
C PRO A 127 6.05 6.30 -3.88
N LEU A 128 6.09 5.22 -4.67
CA LEU A 128 7.28 4.78 -5.39
C LEU A 128 6.95 4.46 -6.84
N CYS A 129 7.86 4.83 -7.73
CA CYS A 129 7.73 4.46 -9.13
C CYS A 129 8.18 3.01 -9.35
N GLU A 130 7.29 2.20 -9.93
CA GLU A 130 7.56 0.79 -10.22
C GLU A 130 7.75 0.58 -11.73
N ASN A 131 8.57 -0.40 -12.10
CA ASN A 131 8.84 -0.68 -13.51
C ASN A 131 7.58 -1.28 -14.18
N THR A 132 7.24 -0.79 -15.38
CA THR A 132 6.10 -1.30 -16.16
C THR A 132 6.17 -2.79 -16.43
N GLN A 133 7.37 -3.37 -16.59
CA GLN A 133 7.57 -4.82 -16.73
C GLN A 133 7.25 -5.58 -15.45
N THR A 134 7.55 -5.03 -14.27
CA THR A 134 7.18 -5.63 -12.98
C THR A 134 5.66 -5.64 -12.83
N ILE A 135 5.04 -4.49 -13.06
CA ILE A 135 3.58 -4.32 -13.04
C ILE A 135 2.96 -5.35 -14.00
N SER A 136 3.46 -5.44 -15.24
CA SER A 136 2.94 -6.36 -16.26
C SER A 136 3.03 -7.84 -15.98
N ARG A 137 3.87 -8.24 -15.04
CA ARG A 137 3.99 -9.65 -14.67
C ARG A 137 3.01 -10.04 -13.58
N ILE A 138 2.46 -9.05 -12.87
CA ILE A 138 1.69 -9.24 -11.65
C ILE A 138 0.23 -8.91 -11.94
N SER A 139 -0.08 -7.87 -12.71
CA SER A 139 -1.41 -7.72 -13.28
C SER A 139 -1.56 -8.57 -14.55
N TYR A 140 -2.73 -9.19 -14.71
CA TYR A 140 -3.15 -9.84 -15.96
C TYR A 140 -3.49 -8.77 -17.03
N LEU A 141 -2.53 -7.88 -17.32
CA LEU A 141 -2.56 -6.64 -18.13
C LEU A 141 -3.01 -6.77 -19.60
N SER A 142 -3.85 -7.73 -19.90
CA SER A 142 -4.51 -7.89 -21.18
C SER A 142 -5.20 -6.59 -21.66
N SER A 143 -5.58 -5.67 -20.78
CA SER A 143 -6.33 -4.44 -21.11
C SER A 143 -5.50 -3.17 -21.35
N LEU A 144 -4.40 -2.91 -20.62
CA LEU A 144 -3.81 -1.56 -20.51
C LEU A 144 -2.72 -1.18 -21.52
N ARG A 145 -2.35 -2.07 -22.46
CA ARG A 145 -1.23 -1.85 -23.42
C ARG A 145 0.04 -1.26 -22.78
N LEU A 146 0.37 -1.62 -21.53
CA LEU A 146 1.55 -1.09 -20.84
C LEU A 146 2.88 -1.47 -21.51
N HIS A 147 2.86 -2.40 -22.48
CA HIS A 147 4.00 -2.71 -23.34
C HIS A 147 4.49 -1.50 -24.16
N ASP A 148 3.60 -0.56 -24.47
CA ASP A 148 3.96 0.69 -25.17
C ASP A 148 4.65 1.69 -24.22
N ILE A 149 4.62 1.45 -22.90
CA ILE A 149 5.23 2.29 -21.88
C ILE A 149 6.55 1.66 -21.43
N GLN A 150 7.65 2.16 -21.96
CA GLN A 150 8.97 1.85 -21.43
C GLN A 150 9.29 2.79 -20.26
N GLY A 151 9.52 2.23 -19.07
CA GLY A 151 10.01 2.99 -17.93
C GLY A 151 9.39 2.60 -16.60
N LYS A 152 9.26 3.60 -15.73
CA LYS A 152 8.61 3.46 -14.42
C LYS A 152 7.34 4.28 -14.38
N LEU A 153 6.34 3.79 -13.66
CA LEU A 153 5.09 4.52 -13.39
C LEU A 153 4.99 4.80 -11.90
N SER A 154 4.64 6.03 -11.56
CA SER A 154 4.16 6.36 -10.23
C SER A 154 2.75 5.76 -10.03
N PRO A 155 2.28 5.66 -8.77
CA PRO A 155 0.92 5.22 -8.49
C PRO A 155 -0.15 6.13 -9.09
N LEU A 156 0.07 7.45 -9.09
CA LEU A 156 -0.86 8.41 -9.73
C LEU A 156 -0.89 8.22 -11.25
N ALA A 157 0.28 8.12 -11.90
CA ALA A 157 0.34 7.89 -13.34
C ALA A 157 -0.36 6.58 -13.72
N PHE A 158 -0.18 5.52 -12.95
CA PHE A 158 -0.86 4.26 -13.18
C PHE A 158 -2.38 4.34 -12.96
N ALA A 159 -2.84 5.06 -11.94
CA ALA A 159 -4.27 5.31 -11.72
C ALA A 159 -4.89 6.04 -12.93
N LEU A 160 -4.18 7.01 -13.51
CA LEU A 160 -4.63 7.71 -14.71
C LEU A 160 -4.65 6.79 -15.92
N VAL A 161 -3.59 6.00 -16.18
CA VAL A 161 -3.59 5.01 -17.28
C VAL A 161 -4.68 3.96 -17.10
N SER A 162 -5.03 3.62 -15.86
CA SER A 162 -6.11 2.67 -15.54
C SER A 162 -7.50 3.30 -15.52
N ASN A 163 -7.62 4.58 -15.88
CA ASN A 163 -8.84 5.39 -15.83
C ASN A 163 -9.56 5.34 -14.45
N LYS A 164 -8.79 5.32 -13.36
CA LYS A 164 -9.28 5.27 -11.98
C LYS A 164 -9.25 6.66 -11.36
N ILE A 165 -10.15 7.53 -11.83
CA ILE A 165 -10.14 8.95 -11.48
C ILE A 165 -10.33 9.19 -9.99
N ALA A 166 -11.23 8.46 -9.33
CA ALA A 166 -11.42 8.58 -7.88
C ALA A 166 -10.13 8.29 -7.11
N ILE A 167 -9.36 7.27 -7.53
CA ILE A 167 -8.06 6.95 -6.92
C ILE A 167 -7.03 8.02 -7.27
N ALA A 168 -6.98 8.49 -8.52
CA ALA A 168 -6.07 9.57 -8.91
C ALA A 168 -6.29 10.84 -8.08
N GLN A 169 -7.56 11.19 -7.83
CA GLN A 169 -7.97 12.30 -6.98
C GLN A 169 -7.51 12.07 -5.54
N TYR A 170 -7.85 10.92 -4.95
CA TYR A 170 -7.41 10.53 -3.61
C TYR A 170 -5.88 10.63 -3.45
N LEU A 171 -5.09 10.09 -4.38
CA LEU A 171 -3.63 10.15 -4.30
C LEU A 171 -3.11 11.59 -4.39
N THR A 172 -3.74 12.43 -5.21
CA THR A 172 -3.36 13.82 -5.40
C THR A 172 -3.67 14.67 -4.17
N GLU A 173 -4.87 14.53 -3.60
CA GLU A 173 -5.31 15.27 -2.41
C GLU A 173 -4.49 14.89 -1.18
N ASN A 174 -4.07 13.63 -1.10
CA ASN A 174 -3.26 13.08 -0.01
C ASN A 174 -1.74 13.23 -0.20
N TRP A 175 -1.34 14.01 -1.20
CA TRP A 175 0.06 14.32 -1.52
C TRP A 175 0.91 13.05 -1.70
N PHE A 176 0.27 11.96 -2.12
CA PHE A 176 0.87 10.66 -2.40
C PHE A 176 1.49 10.68 -3.80
N LEU A 177 2.51 11.52 -3.95
CA LEU A 177 3.10 11.88 -5.23
C LEU A 177 4.59 11.60 -5.26
N THR A 178 5.08 11.35 -6.46
CA THR A 178 6.50 11.20 -6.79
C THR A 178 6.98 12.39 -7.63
N PRO A 179 8.30 12.60 -7.78
CA PRO A 179 8.82 13.60 -8.71
C PRO A 179 8.34 13.44 -10.15
N ALA A 180 7.97 12.21 -10.56
CA ALA A 180 7.43 11.94 -11.90
C ALA A 180 6.06 12.59 -12.12
N ASP A 181 5.32 12.88 -11.05
CA ASP A 181 3.97 13.46 -11.08
C ASP A 181 3.97 15.00 -11.17
N LEU A 182 5.15 15.63 -11.06
CA LEU A 182 5.27 17.08 -11.00
C LEU A 182 5.23 17.70 -12.40
N VAL A 183 4.60 18.87 -12.48
CA VAL A 183 4.49 19.65 -13.72
C VAL A 183 5.86 19.89 -14.33
N GLY A 184 5.99 19.55 -15.61
CA GLY A 184 7.24 19.71 -16.37
C GLY A 184 8.17 18.51 -16.34
N SER A 185 7.86 17.44 -15.58
CA SER A 185 8.58 16.18 -15.68
C SER A 185 8.43 15.57 -17.08
N MET A 186 9.42 14.78 -17.50
CA MET A 186 9.34 14.08 -18.79
C MET A 186 8.26 13.00 -18.73
N GLU A 187 8.14 12.32 -17.60
CA GLU A 187 7.20 11.25 -17.33
C GLU A 187 5.75 11.72 -17.49
N LEU A 188 5.40 12.88 -16.92
CA LEU A 188 4.04 13.45 -17.01
C LEU A 188 3.69 13.86 -18.45
N ARG A 189 4.66 14.37 -19.22
CA ARG A 189 4.46 14.68 -20.65
C ARG A 189 4.19 13.42 -21.48
N HIS A 190 5.00 12.37 -21.28
CA HIS A 190 4.80 11.09 -21.96
C HIS A 190 3.46 10.46 -21.58
N LEU A 191 3.05 10.59 -20.31
CA LEU A 191 1.74 10.16 -19.83
C LEU A 191 0.61 10.87 -20.59
N GLY A 192 0.68 12.20 -20.73
CA GLY A 192 -0.33 12.97 -21.49
C GLY A 192 -0.48 12.44 -22.92
N SER A 193 0.63 12.33 -23.67
CA SER A 193 0.61 11.79 -25.04
C SER A 193 0.10 10.35 -25.12
N LEU A 194 0.33 9.54 -24.09
CA LEU A 194 -0.20 8.18 -24.04
C LEU A 194 -1.72 8.20 -23.85
N LEU A 195 -2.23 8.99 -22.91
CA LEU A 195 -3.66 9.07 -22.60
C LEU A 195 -4.45 9.62 -23.80
N GLU A 196 -3.89 10.56 -24.55
CA GLU A 196 -4.42 11.03 -25.84
C GLU A 196 -4.56 9.89 -26.84
N ARG A 197 -3.50 9.10 -27.04
CA ARG A 197 -3.54 7.93 -27.94
C ARG A 197 -4.54 6.87 -27.50
N GLN A 198 -4.72 6.70 -26.18
CA GLN A 198 -5.68 5.76 -25.61
C GLN A 198 -7.11 6.34 -25.49
N SER A 199 -7.33 7.59 -25.90
CA SER A 199 -8.63 8.28 -25.83
C SER A 199 -9.24 8.30 -24.41
N GLN A 200 -8.41 8.47 -23.38
CA GLN A 200 -8.86 8.52 -21.98
C GLN A 200 -9.26 9.96 -21.59
N ALA A 201 -10.47 10.36 -21.99
CA ALA A 201 -10.95 11.73 -21.81
C ALA A 201 -11.00 12.17 -20.33
N ASP A 202 -11.45 11.30 -19.41
CA ASP A 202 -11.55 11.64 -17.99
C ASP A 202 -10.17 11.86 -17.36
N SER A 203 -9.19 10.98 -17.67
CA SER A 203 -7.81 11.13 -17.21
C SER A 203 -7.14 12.39 -17.75
N LEU A 204 -7.37 12.71 -19.03
CA LEU A 204 -6.86 13.96 -19.64
C LEU A 204 -7.47 15.19 -18.97
N ARG A 205 -8.78 15.19 -18.75
CA ARG A 205 -9.48 16.26 -18.03
C ARG A 205 -8.93 16.42 -16.61
N PHE A 206 -8.71 15.31 -15.90
CA PHE A 206 -8.10 15.35 -14.57
C PHE A 206 -6.71 15.99 -14.61
N MET A 207 -5.87 15.63 -15.59
CA MET A 207 -4.55 16.24 -15.76
C MET A 207 -4.65 17.75 -16.00
N ASP A 208 -5.57 18.20 -16.84
CA ASP A 208 -5.77 19.62 -17.11
C ASP A 208 -6.20 20.41 -15.87
N GLU A 209 -7.09 19.83 -15.07
CA GLU A 209 -7.61 20.46 -13.85
C GLU A 209 -6.59 20.46 -12.71
N ASN A 210 -5.77 19.41 -12.57
CA ASN A 210 -4.96 19.17 -11.37
C ASN A 210 -3.43 19.23 -11.58
N LEU A 211 -2.95 19.00 -12.81
CA LEU A 211 -1.54 18.78 -13.14
C LEU A 211 -1.00 19.71 -14.24
N SER A 212 -1.82 20.60 -14.81
CA SER A 212 -1.36 21.59 -15.80
C SER A 212 -0.77 22.85 -15.20
N GLN A 213 -1.07 23.14 -13.93
CA GLN A 213 -0.49 24.27 -13.21
C GLN A 213 0.44 23.79 -12.08
N PRO A 214 1.54 24.53 -11.78
CA PRO A 214 2.41 24.19 -10.67
C PRO A 214 1.63 24.09 -9.35
N MET A 215 1.86 23.02 -8.60
CA MET A 215 1.30 22.85 -7.26
C MET A 215 1.84 23.91 -6.30
N SER A 216 1.20 24.05 -5.13
CA SER A 216 1.69 24.96 -4.09
C SER A 216 3.14 24.64 -3.70
N LEU A 217 3.92 25.67 -3.34
CA LEU A 217 5.31 25.51 -2.93
C LEU A 217 5.45 24.50 -1.78
N LEU A 218 4.48 24.46 -0.87
CA LEU A 218 4.45 23.51 0.24
C LEU A 218 4.37 22.07 -0.27
N LYS A 219 3.45 21.78 -1.20
CA LYS A 219 3.28 20.44 -1.78
C LYS A 219 4.50 20.02 -2.60
N LEU A 220 5.07 20.93 -3.39
CA LEU A 220 6.32 20.69 -4.12
C LEU A 220 7.50 20.38 -3.17
N SER A 221 7.63 21.16 -2.10
CA SER A 221 8.67 20.95 -1.08
C SER A 221 8.48 19.61 -0.37
N PHE A 222 7.23 19.25 -0.06
CA PHE A 222 6.90 17.95 0.53
C PHE A 222 7.33 16.79 -0.36
N VAL A 223 6.96 16.81 -1.66
CA VAL A 223 7.34 15.76 -2.62
C VAL A 223 8.86 15.67 -2.75
N ALA A 224 9.56 16.81 -2.83
CA ALA A 224 11.01 16.83 -2.92
C ALA A 224 11.68 16.22 -1.68
N VAL A 225 11.23 16.57 -0.47
CA VAL A 225 11.74 15.99 0.78
C VAL A 225 11.42 14.50 0.87
N SER A 226 10.18 14.11 0.56
CA SER A 226 9.75 12.71 0.57
C SER A 226 10.59 11.84 -0.36
N ALA A 227 10.91 12.34 -1.57
CA ALA A 227 11.75 11.65 -2.53
C ALA A 227 13.20 11.50 -2.05
N GLN A 228 13.77 12.52 -1.41
CA GLN A 228 15.13 12.47 -0.84
C GLN A 228 15.24 11.47 0.32
N LEU A 229 14.15 11.27 1.07
CA LEU A 229 14.07 10.26 2.12
C LEU A 229 14.01 8.82 1.57
N GLY A 230 13.94 8.64 0.24
CA GLY A 230 14.13 7.35 -0.42
C GLY A 230 13.01 6.33 -0.20
N GLY A 231 13.24 5.12 -0.69
CA GLY A 231 12.34 3.98 -0.58
C GLY A 231 12.22 3.43 0.84
N VAL A 232 11.54 2.31 0.98
CA VAL A 232 11.02 1.82 2.27
C VAL A 232 12.10 1.47 3.28
N GLU A 233 13.16 0.79 2.84
CA GLU A 233 14.21 0.32 3.73
C GLU A 233 14.89 1.48 4.45
N GLY A 234 14.83 1.47 5.79
CA GLY A 234 15.40 2.51 6.65
C GLY A 234 14.74 3.89 6.54
N ARG A 235 13.59 4.01 5.85
CA ARG A 235 12.90 5.30 5.68
C ARG A 235 12.49 5.91 7.00
N GLU A 236 11.93 5.09 7.88
CA GLU A 236 11.45 5.53 9.19
C GLU A 236 12.55 6.23 9.99
N GLU A 237 13.72 5.60 10.07
CA GLU A 237 14.89 6.16 10.73
C GLU A 237 15.32 7.49 10.09
N ARG A 238 15.39 7.55 8.75
CA ARG A 238 15.71 8.80 8.03
C ARG A 238 14.71 9.92 8.32
N VAL A 239 13.41 9.60 8.39
CA VAL A 239 12.36 10.59 8.73
C VAL A 239 12.53 11.08 10.17
N ARG A 240 12.75 10.16 11.12
CA ARG A 240 12.94 10.48 12.54
C ARG A 240 14.14 11.39 12.77
N GLN A 241 15.23 11.19 12.03
CA GLN A 241 16.44 11.99 12.06
C GLN A 241 16.27 13.41 11.50
N THR A 242 15.18 13.70 10.76
CA THR A 242 14.93 15.06 10.28
C THR A 242 14.63 16.02 11.44
N LYS A 243 14.94 17.31 11.23
CA LYS A 243 14.58 18.41 12.15
C LYS A 243 13.16 18.96 11.93
N LEU A 244 12.33 18.24 11.16
CA LEU A 244 10.95 18.62 10.91
C LEU A 244 10.09 18.39 12.16
N THR A 245 8.97 19.10 12.23
CA THR A 245 7.96 18.89 13.28
C THR A 245 7.37 17.47 13.21
N ASP A 246 6.86 16.96 14.31
CA ASP A 246 6.20 15.65 14.35
C ASP A 246 5.03 15.53 13.36
N TYR A 247 4.33 16.64 13.10
CA TYR A 247 3.30 16.71 12.05
C TYR A 247 3.83 16.28 10.68
N PHE A 248 4.86 16.96 10.16
CA PHE A 248 5.47 16.58 8.89
C PHE A 248 6.16 15.21 8.91
N LYS A 249 6.68 14.77 10.06
CA LYS A 249 7.23 13.40 10.18
C LYS A 249 6.14 12.36 9.97
N LYS A 250 4.98 12.50 10.61
CA LYS A 250 3.82 11.61 10.41
C LYS A 250 3.31 11.64 8.96
N MET A 251 3.24 12.83 8.35
CA MET A 251 2.88 12.95 6.94
C MET A 251 3.88 12.22 6.02
N LEU A 252 5.19 12.36 6.27
CA LEU A 252 6.25 11.72 5.47
C LEU A 252 6.32 10.20 5.66
N LEU A 253 5.83 9.71 6.80
CA LEU A 253 5.62 8.30 7.07
C LEU A 253 4.28 7.80 6.55
N PHE A 254 3.36 8.68 6.14
CA PHE A 254 1.97 8.35 5.78
C PHE A 254 1.25 7.56 6.89
N GLU A 255 1.44 7.98 8.14
CA GLU A 255 0.85 7.37 9.35
C GLU A 255 -0.31 8.20 9.92
N ASP A 256 -0.72 9.29 9.26
CA ASP A 256 -1.69 10.23 9.81
C ASP A 256 -3.13 9.91 9.36
N ASN A 257 -4.00 9.66 10.35
CA ASN A 257 -5.44 9.53 10.18
C ASN A 257 -6.17 10.90 10.21
N ASN A 258 -5.46 12.00 10.52
CA ASN A 258 -6.05 13.33 10.48
C ASN A 258 -6.11 13.82 9.03
N SER A 259 -7.19 13.38 8.38
CA SER A 259 -7.68 13.83 7.08
C SER A 259 -6.73 13.66 5.90
N PRO A 260 -6.49 12.42 5.45
CA PRO A 260 -6.65 12.20 4.04
C PRO A 260 -8.12 12.41 3.67
N THR A 261 -8.43 13.07 2.54
CA THR A 261 -9.75 12.87 1.93
C THR A 261 -9.89 11.37 1.73
N ASP A 262 -10.91 10.78 2.33
CA ASP A 262 -11.22 9.37 2.09
C ASP A 262 -12.00 9.24 0.78
N PHE A 263 -12.33 8.02 0.41
CA PHE A 263 -13.18 7.78 -0.76
C PHE A 263 -14.66 8.03 -0.46
N THR A 264 -15.01 8.60 0.70
CA THR A 264 -16.39 8.91 1.07
C THR A 264 -16.69 10.37 0.75
N ASP A 265 -17.38 10.59 -0.36
CA ASP A 265 -18.19 11.79 -0.56
C ASP A 265 -19.40 11.78 0.41
#